data_AF-A0A5N7ZAN8-F1
#
_entry.id   AF-A0A5N7ZAN8-F1
#
_cell.length_a   1.000
_cell.length_b   1.000
_cell.length_c   1.000
_cell.angle_alpha   90.00
_cell.angle_beta   90.00
_cell.angle_gamma   90.00
#
_symmetry.space_group_name_H-M   'P 1'
#
loop_
_entity.id
_entity.type
_entity.pdbx_description
1 polymer ?
#
loop_
_entity_poly.entity_id
_entity_poly.type
_entity_poly.pdbx_seq_one_letter_code
_entity_poly.pdbx_strand_id
1 'polypeptide(L)'
;MELKAARLIEDLGTLSKADITTLEKTFAKAKTLAKDDKLAIELEQALAEQDFTKLKTLLDEVEKIGKWQTKFDEKFIEYLGQYSNDITNPKGRDKVWRVIRDDQSAYTEIVAKSETGLTKSGSPFTIEGHVATGTRTETPFISSFSDEKLAIERGLKDGKKVVEIDLTKVQGQFFDLSDETVRNLLIKNPRTRRFAQASSEFLIVTDKIPVNAIKAIK
;
A
#
# COMPACT_ATOMS: atom_id res chain seq x y z
N MET A 1 4.72 45.97 -8.35
CA MET A 1 4.86 44.50 -8.22
C MET A 1 6.06 44.09 -7.34
N GLU A 2 6.86 45.03 -6.81
CA GLU A 2 8.10 44.72 -6.09
C GLU A 2 7.95 44.42 -4.59
N LEU A 3 6.79 44.72 -3.97
CA LEU A 3 6.57 44.53 -2.52
C LEU A 3 6.29 43.07 -2.08
N LYS A 4 6.09 42.12 -3.01
CA LYS A 4 5.80 40.72 -2.66
C LYS A 4 7.04 39.81 -2.63
N ALA A 5 8.12 40.19 -3.32
CA ALA A 5 9.37 39.41 -3.32
C ALA A 5 10.20 39.67 -2.04
N ALA A 6 10.17 40.89 -1.51
CA ALA A 6 10.89 41.25 -0.28
C ALA A 6 10.35 40.52 0.97
N ARG A 7 9.03 40.29 1.06
CA ARG A 7 8.41 39.52 2.15
C ARG A 7 8.77 38.02 2.13
N LEU A 8 8.98 37.44 0.93
CA LEU A 8 9.37 36.03 0.81
C LEU A 8 10.81 35.77 1.27
N ILE A 9 11.70 36.76 1.13
CA ILE A 9 13.10 36.67 1.56
C ILE A 9 13.21 36.84 3.09
N GLU A 10 12.32 37.64 3.70
CA GLU A 10 12.25 37.82 5.15
C GLU A 10 11.76 36.56 5.89
N ASP A 11 10.79 35.83 5.30
CA ASP A 11 10.26 34.58 5.88
C ASP A 11 11.25 33.40 5.76
N LEU A 12 12.07 33.36 4.71
CA LEU A 12 13.08 32.30 4.48
C LEU A 12 14.33 32.43 5.37
N GLY A 13 14.55 33.59 6.00
CA GLY A 13 15.66 33.82 6.94
C GLY A 13 15.41 33.32 8.37
N THR A 14 14.28 32.66 8.66
CA THR A 14 13.82 32.40 10.04
C THR A 14 13.60 30.93 10.39
N LEU A 15 14.04 29.98 9.55
CA LEU A 15 13.98 28.57 9.93
C LEU A 15 14.92 28.33 11.11
N SER A 16 14.34 27.91 12.23
CA SER A 16 15.11 27.59 13.42
C SER A 16 15.94 26.34 13.15
N LYS A 17 17.02 26.14 13.92
CA LYS A 17 17.80 24.88 13.87
C LYS A 17 16.92 23.64 14.03
N ALA A 18 15.81 23.74 14.77
CA ALA A 18 14.86 22.66 14.96
C ALA A 18 14.05 22.34 13.70
N ASP A 19 13.71 23.36 12.91
CA ASP A 19 13.01 23.18 11.63
C ASP A 19 13.94 22.52 10.60
N ILE A 20 15.22 22.90 10.60
CA ILE A 20 16.26 22.26 9.78
C ILE A 20 16.42 20.78 10.16
N THR A 21 16.52 20.45 11.45
CA THR A 21 16.63 19.05 11.90
C THR A 21 15.36 18.24 11.61
N THR A 22 14.18 18.87 11.64
CA THR A 22 12.91 18.22 11.29
C THR A 22 12.83 17.94 9.80
N LEU A 23 13.30 18.87 8.97
CA LEU A 23 13.45 18.70 7.53
C LEU A 23 14.45 17.58 7.19
N GLU A 24 15.60 17.52 7.85
CA GLU A 24 16.61 16.45 7.65
C GLU A 24 16.06 15.06 8.00
N LYS A 25 15.31 14.92 9.09
CA LYS A 25 14.67 13.64 9.47
C LYS A 25 13.56 13.24 8.50
N THR A 26 12.77 14.20 8.05
CA THR A 26 11.71 13.98 7.07
C THR A 26 12.31 13.62 5.70
N PHE A 27 13.45 14.22 5.36
CA PHE A 27 14.24 13.95 4.15
C PHE A 27 14.86 12.55 4.14
N ALA A 28 15.43 12.09 5.26
CA ALA A 28 15.92 10.72 5.39
C ALA A 28 14.80 9.70 5.14
N LYS A 29 13.58 10.00 5.63
CA LYS A 29 12.38 9.18 5.39
C LYS A 29 11.91 9.27 3.94
N ALA A 30 11.93 10.46 3.33
CA ALA A 30 11.58 10.67 1.91
C ALA A 30 12.53 9.92 0.96
N LYS A 31 13.83 9.92 1.22
CA LYS A 31 14.84 9.19 0.43
C LYS A 31 14.63 7.67 0.48
N THR A 32 14.10 7.14 1.59
CA THR A 32 13.71 5.71 1.67
C THR A 32 12.40 5.39 0.91
N LEU A 33 11.57 6.40 0.64
CA LEU A 33 10.27 6.25 -0.01
C LEU A 33 10.31 6.55 -1.52
N ALA A 34 11.15 7.48 -1.94
CA ALA A 34 11.37 7.85 -3.34
C ALA A 34 12.17 6.74 -4.04
N LYS A 35 11.47 5.73 -4.57
CA LYS A 35 12.03 4.66 -5.43
C LYS A 35 12.33 5.12 -6.87
N ASP A 36 12.30 6.42 -7.12
CA ASP A 36 12.58 7.04 -8.43
C ASP A 36 13.88 7.85 -8.33
N ASP A 37 14.90 7.39 -9.06
CA ASP A 37 16.23 8.00 -9.09
C ASP A 37 16.17 9.48 -9.51
N LYS A 38 15.19 9.86 -10.33
CA LYS A 38 15.04 11.25 -10.78
C LYS A 38 14.57 12.18 -9.66
N LEU A 39 13.61 11.73 -8.86
CA LEU A 39 13.06 12.53 -7.76
C LEU A 39 14.09 12.67 -6.64
N ALA A 40 14.86 11.61 -6.37
CA ALA A 40 15.96 11.64 -5.42
C ALA A 40 17.06 12.62 -5.86
N ILE A 41 17.40 12.65 -7.15
CA ILE A 41 18.38 13.59 -7.71
C ILE A 41 17.88 15.04 -7.64
N GLU A 42 16.62 15.31 -7.96
CA GLU A 42 16.04 16.66 -7.89
C GLU A 42 15.94 17.17 -6.44
N LEU A 43 15.68 16.27 -5.48
CA LEU A 43 15.71 16.55 -4.04
C LEU A 43 17.13 16.86 -3.54
N GLU A 44 18.13 16.08 -3.97
CA GLU A 44 19.53 16.33 -3.63
C GLU A 44 20.05 17.66 -4.23
N GLN A 45 19.65 17.98 -5.46
CA GLN A 45 19.96 19.26 -6.10
C GLN A 45 19.30 20.44 -5.38
N ALA A 46 18.01 20.35 -5.07
CA ALA A 46 17.30 21.41 -4.35
C ALA A 46 17.88 21.65 -2.94
N LEU A 47 18.39 20.60 -2.29
CA LEU A 47 19.07 20.70 -1.00
C LEU A 47 20.45 21.36 -1.13
N ALA A 48 21.24 20.96 -2.14
CA ALA A 48 22.55 21.55 -2.41
C ALA A 48 22.45 23.04 -2.79
N GLU A 49 21.37 23.42 -3.48
CA GLU A 49 21.07 24.79 -3.90
C GLU A 49 20.38 25.62 -2.81
N GLN A 50 20.02 25.00 -1.67
CA GLN A 50 19.21 25.60 -0.60
C GLN A 50 17.90 26.23 -1.12
N ASP A 51 17.31 25.63 -2.17
CA ASP A 51 16.05 26.08 -2.74
C ASP A 51 14.88 25.53 -1.91
N PHE A 52 14.56 26.24 -0.84
CA PHE A 52 13.50 25.87 0.10
C PHE A 52 12.10 25.86 -0.51
N THR A 53 11.86 26.63 -1.58
CA THR A 53 10.58 26.64 -2.29
C THR A 53 10.41 25.36 -3.09
N LYS A 54 11.47 24.94 -3.77
CA LYS A 54 11.52 23.68 -4.50
C LYS A 54 11.51 22.48 -3.55
N LEU A 55 12.22 22.54 -2.43
CA LEU A 55 12.18 21.51 -1.38
C LEU A 55 10.77 21.32 -0.82
N LYS A 56 10.04 22.40 -0.50
CA LYS A 56 8.66 22.31 -0.03
C LYS A 56 7.74 21.69 -1.07
N THR A 57 7.88 22.09 -2.33
CA THR A 57 7.09 21.56 -3.45
C THR A 57 7.38 20.08 -3.70
N LEU A 58 8.65 19.68 -3.67
CA LEU A 58 9.09 18.29 -3.81
C LEU A 58 8.66 17.44 -2.61
N LEU A 59 8.65 18.00 -1.39
CA LEU A 59 8.12 17.33 -0.20
C LEU A 59 6.61 17.13 -0.31
N ASP A 60 5.86 18.12 -0.77
CA ASP A 60 4.43 17.99 -1.06
C ASP A 60 4.19 16.94 -2.17
N GLU A 61 5.09 16.83 -3.15
CA GLU A 61 5.06 15.77 -4.18
C GLU A 61 5.44 14.39 -3.63
N VAL A 62 6.41 14.27 -2.73
CA VAL A 62 6.72 13.02 -2.03
C VAL A 62 5.55 12.60 -1.13
N GLU A 63 4.88 13.54 -0.46
CA GLU A 63 3.65 13.29 0.27
C GLU A 63 2.50 12.86 -0.65
N LYS A 64 2.43 13.40 -1.87
CA LYS A 64 1.46 12.98 -2.91
C LYS A 64 1.80 11.61 -3.50
N ILE A 65 3.08 11.29 -3.69
CA ILE A 65 3.59 9.97 -4.08
C ILE A 65 3.33 8.94 -2.97
N GLY A 66 3.00 9.40 -1.76
CA GLY A 66 2.70 8.58 -0.59
C GLY A 66 1.31 7.94 -0.48
N LYS A 67 0.38 8.08 -1.43
CA LYS A 67 -1.04 7.85 -1.11
C LYS A 67 -1.84 7.05 -2.15
N TRP A 68 -1.85 5.72 -1.97
CA TRP A 68 -3.00 4.83 -2.29
C TRP A 68 -4.30 5.24 -1.53
N GLN A 69 -4.26 6.36 -0.81
CA GLN A 69 -5.34 7.01 -0.08
C GLN A 69 -6.17 7.93 -0.99
N THR A 70 -5.83 8.10 -2.28
CA THR A 70 -6.59 9.00 -3.17
C THR A 70 -7.94 8.42 -3.60
N LYS A 71 -8.09 7.08 -3.62
CA LYS A 71 -9.39 6.44 -3.88
C LYS A 71 -10.12 6.03 -2.60
N PHE A 72 -9.41 5.50 -1.61
CA PHE A 72 -10.05 5.05 -0.40
C PHE A 72 -10.49 6.20 0.51
N ASP A 73 -11.64 6.00 1.14
CA ASP A 73 -12.24 6.95 2.07
C ASP A 73 -11.43 7.05 3.37
N GLU A 74 -11.42 8.24 3.97
CA GLU A 74 -10.70 8.54 5.21
C GLU A 74 -11.06 7.56 6.33
N LYS A 75 -12.34 7.18 6.49
CA LYS A 75 -12.73 6.22 7.54
C LYS A 75 -12.11 4.84 7.34
N PHE A 76 -11.98 4.41 6.09
CA PHE A 76 -11.33 3.14 5.77
C PHE A 76 -9.83 3.23 6.04
N ILE A 77 -9.22 4.36 5.68
CA ILE A 77 -7.81 4.64 5.97
C ILE A 77 -7.55 4.67 7.49
N GLU A 78 -8.40 5.32 8.28
CA GLU A 78 -8.32 5.35 9.74
C GLU A 78 -8.46 3.94 10.33
N TYR A 79 -9.39 3.13 9.81
CA TYR A 79 -9.53 1.72 10.21
C TYR A 79 -8.23 0.94 9.97
N LEU A 80 -7.60 1.14 8.82
CA LEU A 80 -6.34 0.50 8.44
C LEU A 80 -5.12 1.07 9.18
N GLY A 81 -5.16 2.35 9.55
CA GLY A 81 -4.12 3.05 10.30
C GLY A 81 -3.90 2.51 11.72
N GLN A 82 -4.81 1.66 12.20
CA GLN A 82 -4.67 0.91 13.46
C GLN A 82 -3.62 -0.20 13.36
N TYR A 83 -3.17 -0.54 12.15
CA TYR A 83 -2.24 -1.62 11.87
C TYR A 83 -1.00 -1.12 11.12
N SER A 84 0.15 -1.73 11.39
CA SER A 84 1.38 -1.52 10.63
C SER A 84 1.83 -2.83 9.98
N ASN A 85 2.56 -2.73 8.87
CA ASN A 85 3.11 -3.91 8.18
C ASN A 85 4.05 -4.74 9.07
N ASP A 86 4.73 -4.13 10.05
CA ASP A 86 5.56 -4.86 11.01
C ASP A 86 4.74 -5.81 11.90
N ILE A 87 3.48 -5.45 12.16
CA ILE A 87 2.54 -6.27 12.94
C ILE A 87 1.83 -7.27 12.03
N THR A 88 1.37 -6.83 10.86
CA THR A 88 0.47 -7.62 10.01
C THR A 88 1.17 -8.43 8.93
N ASN A 89 2.45 -8.17 8.65
CA ASN A 89 3.35 -8.98 7.83
C ASN A 89 4.67 -9.22 8.60
N PRO A 90 4.63 -9.89 9.76
CA PRO A 90 5.77 -9.98 10.68
C PRO A 90 6.97 -10.75 10.10
N LYS A 91 6.75 -11.54 9.06
CA LYS A 91 7.79 -12.29 8.34
C LYS A 91 8.43 -11.48 7.22
N GLY A 92 7.99 -10.23 6.99
CA GLY A 92 8.51 -9.37 5.94
C GLY A 92 8.37 -9.98 4.55
N ARG A 93 7.26 -10.70 4.28
CA ARG A 93 7.06 -11.33 2.97
C ARG A 93 7.10 -10.26 1.88
N ASP A 94 7.94 -10.51 0.90
CA ASP A 94 8.17 -9.67 -0.27
C ASP A 94 7.48 -10.23 -1.52
N LYS A 95 6.87 -11.42 -1.40
CA LYS A 95 6.28 -12.15 -2.51
C LYS A 95 5.07 -12.96 -2.07
N VAL A 96 4.05 -12.97 -2.94
CA VAL A 96 2.83 -13.77 -2.79
C VAL A 96 2.33 -14.25 -4.14
N TRP A 97 1.34 -15.14 -4.15
CA TRP A 97 0.76 -15.72 -5.36
C TRP A 97 -0.72 -15.46 -5.45
N ARG A 98 -1.22 -15.19 -6.65
CA ARG A 98 -2.64 -14.91 -6.86
C ARG A 98 -3.17 -15.69 -8.05
N VAL A 99 -4.32 -16.33 -7.83
CA VAL A 99 -5.14 -16.87 -8.92
C VAL A 99 -5.86 -15.70 -9.60
N ILE A 100 -5.64 -15.53 -10.90
CA ILE A 100 -6.21 -14.45 -11.70
C ILE A 100 -7.70 -14.71 -11.94
N ARG A 101 -8.52 -13.67 -11.76
CA ARG A 101 -9.96 -13.72 -12.05
C ARG A 101 -10.23 -13.58 -13.55
N ASP A 102 -11.44 -13.92 -13.97
CA ASP A 102 -11.86 -13.81 -15.38
C ASP A 102 -11.83 -12.38 -15.94
N ASP A 103 -12.03 -11.39 -15.07
CA ASP A 103 -11.97 -9.97 -15.40
C ASP A 103 -10.55 -9.39 -15.33
N GLN A 104 -9.53 -10.22 -15.10
CA GLN A 104 -8.15 -9.78 -14.87
C GLN A 104 -7.18 -10.43 -15.87
N SER A 105 -6.05 -9.76 -16.12
CA SER A 105 -4.97 -10.25 -16.96
C SER A 105 -3.66 -10.27 -16.19
N ALA A 106 -2.79 -11.24 -16.52
CA ALA A 106 -1.42 -11.29 -15.99
C ALA A 106 -0.51 -10.21 -16.60
N TYR A 107 -1.01 -9.42 -17.57
CA TYR A 107 -0.25 -8.42 -18.31
C TYR A 107 -0.80 -7.00 -18.12
N THR A 108 -1.76 -6.82 -17.23
CA THR A 108 -2.35 -5.53 -16.88
C THR A 108 -2.33 -5.34 -15.37
N GLU A 109 -2.58 -4.11 -14.92
CA GLU A 109 -2.68 -3.82 -13.50
C GLU A 109 -3.83 -4.61 -12.86
N ILE A 110 -3.66 -5.00 -11.59
CA ILE A 110 -4.73 -5.63 -10.80
C ILE A 110 -5.29 -4.56 -9.88
N VAL A 111 -6.54 -4.17 -10.12
CA VAL A 111 -7.23 -3.12 -9.35
C VAL A 111 -8.10 -3.75 -8.25
N ALA A 112 -8.16 -3.11 -7.09
CA ALA A 112 -9.11 -3.47 -6.03
C ALA A 112 -10.56 -3.35 -6.54
N LYS A 113 -11.48 -4.17 -6.02
CA LYS A 113 -12.88 -4.14 -6.47
C LYS A 113 -13.65 -2.95 -5.92
N SER A 114 -13.31 -2.50 -4.71
CA SER A 114 -13.98 -1.38 -4.07
C SER A 114 -13.30 -0.06 -4.43
N GLU A 115 -14.11 0.94 -4.76
CA GLU A 115 -13.62 2.30 -5.05
C GLU A 115 -13.24 3.06 -3.77
N THR A 116 -13.94 2.83 -2.65
CA THR A 116 -13.78 3.63 -1.41
C THR A 116 -13.33 2.83 -0.18
N GLY A 117 -13.45 1.50 -0.22
CA GLY A 117 -13.20 0.63 0.94
C GLY A 117 -14.32 0.64 1.98
N LEU A 118 -15.44 1.33 1.71
CA LEU A 118 -16.61 1.36 2.58
C LEU A 118 -17.68 0.34 2.17
N THR A 119 -18.49 -0.07 3.15
CA THR A 119 -19.75 -0.76 2.94
C THR A 119 -20.81 0.19 2.38
N LYS A 120 -21.96 -0.35 1.96
CA LYS A 120 -23.13 0.45 1.55
C LYS A 120 -23.65 1.39 2.65
N SER A 121 -23.39 1.08 3.92
CA SER A 121 -23.77 1.93 5.06
C SER A 121 -22.74 3.04 5.34
N GLY A 122 -21.66 3.13 4.55
CA GLY A 122 -20.59 4.11 4.75
C GLY A 122 -19.63 3.76 5.90
N SER A 123 -19.60 2.49 6.33
CA SER A 123 -18.67 2.01 7.36
C SER A 123 -17.47 1.30 6.70
N PRO A 124 -16.27 1.30 7.31
CA PRO A 124 -15.12 0.56 6.78
C PRO A 124 -15.43 -0.93 6.55
N PHE A 125 -15.05 -1.47 5.39
CA PHE A 125 -15.17 -2.90 5.14
C PHE A 125 -14.06 -3.64 5.88
N THR A 126 -14.41 -4.44 6.89
CA THR A 126 -13.40 -5.06 7.76
C THR A 126 -12.72 -6.26 7.11
N ILE A 127 -11.52 -6.60 7.61
CA ILE A 127 -10.76 -7.79 7.18
C ILE A 127 -11.54 -9.06 7.48
N GLU A 128 -12.08 -9.18 8.70
CA GLU A 128 -12.97 -10.30 9.07
C GLU A 128 -14.21 -10.38 8.16
N GLY A 129 -14.81 -9.23 7.83
CA GLY A 129 -15.94 -9.15 6.91
C GLY A 129 -15.58 -9.70 5.53
N HIS A 130 -14.40 -9.37 5.01
CA HIS A 130 -13.91 -9.86 3.71
C HIS A 130 -13.70 -11.36 3.69
N VAL A 131 -13.00 -11.89 4.71
CA VAL A 131 -12.74 -13.34 4.82
C VAL A 131 -14.05 -14.12 4.98
N ALA A 132 -15.02 -13.57 5.73
CA ALA A 132 -16.30 -14.23 5.98
C ALA A 132 -17.23 -14.26 4.75
N THR A 133 -17.23 -13.23 3.91
CA THR A 133 -18.11 -13.13 2.73
C THR A 133 -17.49 -13.70 1.45
N GLY A 134 -16.16 -13.75 1.39
CA GLY A 134 -15.41 -14.25 0.24
C GLY A 134 -15.64 -13.38 -1.01
N THR A 135 -15.84 -14.02 -2.16
CA THR A 135 -15.91 -13.34 -3.47
C THR A 135 -17.23 -12.61 -3.77
N ARG A 136 -18.22 -12.70 -2.87
CA ARG A 136 -19.60 -12.22 -3.08
C ARG A 136 -19.76 -10.71 -3.01
N THR A 137 -18.72 -9.98 -2.65
CA THR A 137 -18.79 -8.54 -2.43
C THR A 137 -17.60 -7.85 -3.07
N GLU A 138 -17.80 -6.62 -3.51
CA GLU A 138 -16.72 -5.74 -3.93
C GLU A 138 -16.01 -5.22 -2.68
N THR A 139 -14.74 -5.58 -2.55
CA THR A 139 -13.95 -5.27 -1.36
C THR A 139 -12.65 -4.56 -1.76
N PRO A 140 -12.06 -3.77 -0.85
CA PRO A 140 -10.78 -3.11 -1.09
C PRO A 140 -9.58 -4.08 -1.02
N PHE A 141 -9.82 -5.35 -0.66
CA PHE A 141 -8.77 -6.33 -0.43
C PHE A 141 -8.51 -7.15 -1.69
N ILE A 142 -7.27 -7.14 -2.16
CA ILE A 142 -6.80 -8.04 -3.20
C ILE A 142 -6.28 -9.31 -2.53
N SER A 143 -7.12 -10.36 -2.48
CA SER A 143 -6.74 -11.66 -1.91
C SER A 143 -5.62 -12.35 -2.69
N SER A 144 -4.69 -12.94 -1.97
CA SER A 144 -3.59 -13.73 -2.50
C SER A 144 -3.28 -14.88 -1.53
N PHE A 145 -2.30 -15.69 -1.89
CA PHE A 145 -1.82 -16.84 -1.16
C PHE A 145 -0.38 -16.54 -0.75
N SER A 146 -0.04 -16.81 0.50
CA SER A 146 1.35 -16.80 0.96
C SER A 146 2.11 -18.09 0.63
N ASP A 147 1.41 -19.09 0.09
CA ASP A 147 1.93 -20.40 -0.33
C ASP A 147 1.68 -20.60 -1.82
N GLU A 148 2.76 -20.78 -2.58
CA GLU A 148 2.75 -20.99 -4.03
C GLU A 148 1.99 -22.26 -4.44
N LYS A 149 2.20 -23.36 -3.71
CA LYS A 149 1.63 -24.67 -4.07
C LYS A 149 0.12 -24.61 -3.95
N LEU A 150 -0.40 -24.02 -2.87
CA LEU A 150 -1.83 -23.83 -2.68
C LEU A 150 -2.44 -22.94 -3.78
N ALA A 151 -1.74 -21.87 -4.19
CA ALA A 151 -2.18 -21.03 -5.29
C ALA A 151 -2.26 -21.81 -6.62
N ILE A 152 -1.23 -22.60 -6.93
CA ILE A 152 -1.16 -23.45 -8.14
C ILE A 152 -2.25 -24.52 -8.11
N GLU A 153 -2.42 -25.22 -7.00
CA GLU A 153 -3.48 -26.23 -6.83
C GLU A 153 -4.87 -25.61 -7.04
N ARG A 154 -5.09 -24.42 -6.48
CA ARG A 154 -6.35 -23.68 -6.67
C ARG A 154 -6.55 -23.24 -8.12
N GLY A 155 -5.52 -22.68 -8.74
CA GLY A 155 -5.56 -22.26 -10.14
C GLY A 155 -5.87 -23.42 -11.08
N LEU A 156 -5.21 -24.57 -10.88
CA LEU A 156 -5.49 -25.80 -11.64
C LEU A 156 -6.94 -26.27 -11.46
N LYS A 157 -7.43 -26.31 -10.21
CA LYS A 157 -8.80 -26.73 -9.89
C LYS A 157 -9.84 -25.83 -10.56
N ASP A 158 -9.60 -24.52 -10.58
CA ASP A 158 -10.54 -23.54 -11.11
C ASP A 158 -10.33 -23.26 -12.63
N GLY A 159 -9.32 -23.89 -13.25
CA GLY A 159 -8.94 -23.63 -14.65
C GLY A 159 -8.44 -22.20 -14.88
N LYS A 160 -7.76 -21.61 -13.89
CA LYS A 160 -7.30 -20.21 -13.88
C LYS A 160 -5.79 -20.13 -13.85
N LYS A 161 -5.27 -19.04 -14.42
CA LYS A 161 -3.86 -18.69 -14.36
C LYS A 161 -3.45 -18.25 -12.97
N VAL A 162 -2.19 -18.44 -12.65
CA VAL A 162 -1.57 -18.00 -11.41
C VAL A 162 -0.42 -17.05 -11.73
N VAL A 163 -0.38 -15.96 -10.97
CA VAL A 163 0.71 -15.00 -11.00
C VAL A 163 1.43 -14.97 -9.66
N GLU A 164 2.72 -14.69 -9.72
CA GLU A 164 3.51 -14.21 -8.61
C GLU A 164 3.41 -12.68 -8.55
N ILE A 165 3.35 -12.13 -7.34
CA ILE A 165 3.30 -10.69 -7.07
C ILE A 165 4.49 -10.34 -6.19
N ASP A 166 5.34 -9.43 -6.68
CA ASP A 166 6.47 -8.83 -5.98
C ASP A 166 5.98 -7.63 -5.16
N LEU A 167 5.80 -7.85 -3.86
CA LEU A 167 5.31 -6.85 -2.90
C LEU A 167 6.30 -5.70 -2.70
N THR A 168 7.59 -5.87 -3.02
CA THR A 168 8.55 -4.76 -2.94
C THR A 168 8.25 -3.66 -3.95
N LYS A 169 7.45 -3.97 -4.99
CA LYS A 169 7.01 -3.02 -6.01
C LYS A 169 5.57 -2.53 -5.79
N VAL A 170 4.91 -2.98 -4.73
CA VAL A 170 3.55 -2.58 -4.38
C VAL A 170 3.60 -1.61 -3.21
N GLN A 171 2.94 -0.48 -3.35
CA GLN A 171 2.70 0.44 -2.25
C GLN A 171 1.34 0.12 -1.63
N GLY A 172 1.31 -0.20 -0.34
CA GLY A 172 0.07 -0.57 0.33
C GLY A 172 0.29 -1.14 1.73
N GLN A 173 -0.79 -1.65 2.29
CA GLN A 173 -0.75 -2.44 3.53
C GLN A 173 -0.90 -3.93 3.22
N PHE A 174 -0.22 -4.73 4.03
CA PHE A 174 -0.08 -6.16 3.81
C PHE A 174 -0.49 -6.94 5.06
N PHE A 175 -1.37 -7.93 4.89
CA PHE A 175 -1.90 -8.72 5.99
C PHE A 175 -1.68 -10.20 5.71
N ASP A 176 -0.68 -10.77 6.38
CA ASP A 176 -0.35 -12.18 6.35
C ASP A 176 -1.29 -12.98 7.26
N LEU A 177 -2.46 -13.34 6.73
CA LEU A 177 -3.40 -14.21 7.42
C LEU A 177 -2.97 -15.68 7.36
N SER A 178 -1.80 -16.03 6.81
CA SER A 178 -1.19 -17.34 7.04
C SER A 178 -0.55 -17.44 8.43
N ASP A 179 -0.22 -16.30 9.03
CA ASP A 179 0.29 -16.22 10.39
C ASP A 179 -0.84 -16.33 11.43
N GLU A 180 -0.65 -17.19 12.43
CA GLU A 180 -1.66 -17.43 13.45
C GLU A 180 -1.91 -16.22 14.35
N THR A 181 -0.85 -15.52 14.74
CA THR A 181 -0.94 -14.33 15.59
C THR A 181 -1.71 -13.23 14.87
N VAL A 182 -1.36 -12.99 13.59
CA VAL A 182 -2.05 -12.00 12.75
C VAL A 182 -3.52 -12.37 12.55
N ARG A 183 -3.84 -13.64 12.25
CA ARG A 183 -5.25 -14.08 12.15
C ARG A 183 -6.02 -13.88 13.44
N ASN A 184 -5.44 -14.24 14.58
CA ASN A 184 -6.11 -14.14 15.88
C ASN A 184 -6.34 -12.67 16.28
N LEU A 185 -5.45 -11.77 15.88
CA LEU A 185 -5.61 -10.33 16.06
C LEU A 185 -6.78 -9.77 15.22
N LEU A 186 -6.86 -10.14 13.94
CA LEU A 186 -7.72 -9.47 12.96
C LEU A 186 -9.09 -10.13 12.77
N ILE A 187 -9.25 -11.39 13.18
CA ILE A 187 -10.46 -12.18 12.94
C ILE A 187 -10.92 -12.80 14.26
N LYS A 188 -12.03 -12.28 14.80
CA LYS A 188 -12.56 -12.74 16.08
C LYS A 188 -13.23 -14.10 15.97
N ASN A 189 -13.96 -14.34 14.87
CA ASN A 189 -14.70 -15.58 14.67
C ASN A 189 -13.78 -16.77 14.33
N PRO A 190 -13.77 -17.85 15.15
CA PRO A 190 -12.93 -19.03 14.90
C PRO A 190 -13.22 -19.73 13.57
N ARG A 191 -14.48 -19.71 13.09
CA ARG A 191 -14.84 -20.29 11.79
C ARG A 191 -14.22 -19.50 10.65
N THR A 192 -14.27 -18.18 10.72
CA THR A 192 -13.66 -17.30 9.72
C THR A 192 -12.13 -17.45 9.70
N ARG A 193 -11.49 -17.63 10.87
CA ARG A 193 -10.05 -17.93 10.94
C ARG A 193 -9.65 -19.18 10.17
N ARG A 194 -10.47 -20.24 10.22
CA ARG A 194 -10.20 -21.48 9.48
C ARG A 194 -10.25 -21.28 7.97
N PHE A 195 -11.07 -20.36 7.46
CA PHE A 195 -11.08 -20.04 6.04
C PHE A 195 -9.76 -19.41 5.60
N ALA A 196 -9.30 -18.36 6.28
CA ALA A 196 -8.02 -17.72 6.00
C ALA A 196 -6.82 -18.68 6.16
N GLN A 197 -6.86 -19.55 7.18
CA GLN A 197 -5.84 -20.57 7.38
C GLN A 197 -5.78 -21.58 6.22
N ALA A 198 -6.94 -22.09 5.78
CA ALA A 198 -7.01 -23.13 4.75
C ALA A 198 -6.51 -22.65 3.38
N SER A 199 -6.65 -21.36 3.08
CA SER A 199 -6.12 -20.74 1.86
C SER A 199 -4.73 -20.15 2.03
N SER A 200 -4.14 -20.19 3.23
CA SER A 200 -2.90 -19.45 3.52
C SER A 200 -3.02 -17.98 3.07
N GLU A 201 -4.16 -17.36 3.39
CA GLU A 201 -4.58 -16.09 2.80
C GLU A 201 -3.61 -14.97 3.14
N PHE A 202 -3.34 -14.14 2.14
CA PHE A 202 -2.60 -12.91 2.30
C PHE A 202 -3.39 -11.80 1.60
N LEU A 203 -3.67 -10.71 2.33
CA LEU A 203 -4.41 -9.59 1.77
C LEU A 203 -3.46 -8.45 1.43
N ILE A 204 -3.63 -7.92 0.23
CA ILE A 204 -2.98 -6.70 -0.24
C ILE A 204 -4.03 -5.61 -0.27
N VAL A 205 -3.76 -4.48 0.40
CA VAL A 205 -4.60 -3.27 0.31
C VAL A 205 -3.82 -2.18 -0.40
N THR A 206 -4.25 -1.88 -1.61
CA THR A 206 -3.70 -0.87 -2.51
C THR A 206 -4.74 -0.53 -3.58
N ASP A 207 -4.61 0.65 -4.21
CA ASP A 207 -5.46 1.01 -5.35
C ASP A 207 -5.27 0.04 -6.52
N LYS A 208 -4.00 -0.29 -6.78
CA LYS A 208 -3.60 -1.15 -7.89
C LYS A 208 -2.26 -1.83 -7.63
N ILE A 209 -2.13 -3.05 -8.14
CA ILE A 209 -0.85 -3.74 -8.26
C ILE A 209 -0.33 -3.46 -9.67
N PRO A 210 0.84 -2.78 -9.79
CA PRO A 210 1.38 -2.40 -11.09
C PRO A 210 1.88 -3.61 -11.87
N VAL A 211 1.87 -3.53 -13.20
CA VAL A 211 2.25 -4.64 -14.09
C VAL A 211 3.67 -5.15 -13.81
N ASN A 212 4.61 -4.26 -13.49
CA ASN A 212 6.00 -4.62 -13.18
C ASN A 212 6.19 -5.40 -11.86
N ALA A 213 5.14 -5.48 -11.03
CA ALA A 213 5.09 -6.34 -9.86
C ALA A 213 4.54 -7.74 -10.16
N ILE A 214 3.99 -7.97 -11.37
CA ILE A 214 3.27 -9.20 -11.72
C ILE A 214 4.14 -10.06 -12.63
N LYS A 215 4.27 -11.34 -12.26
CA LYS A 215 4.95 -12.35 -13.08
C LYS A 215 4.01 -13.54 -13.28
N ALA A 216 3.65 -13.82 -14.54
CA ALA A 216 2.92 -15.04 -14.87
C ALA A 216 3.79 -16.28 -14.58
N ILE A 217 3.23 -17.25 -13.86
CA ILE A 217 3.93 -18.50 -13.53
C ILE A 217 3.23 -19.73 -14.10
N LYS A 218 1.91 -19.69 -14.27
CA LYS A 218 1.13 -20.82 -14.80
C LYS A 218 -0.19 -20.38 -15.42
#